data_AF-A0A1I3UNC1-F1
#
_entry.id   AF-A0A1I3UNC1-F1
#
_cell.length_a   1.000
_cell.length_b   1.000
_cell.length_c   1.000
_cell.angle_alpha   90.00
_cell.angle_beta   90.00
_cell.angle_gamma   90.00
#
_symmetry.space_group_name_H-M   'P 1'
#
loop_
_entity.id
_entity.type
_entity.pdbx_description
1 polymer ?
#
loop_
_entity_poly.entity_id
_entity_poly.type
_entity_poly.pdbx_seq_one_letter_code
_entity_poly.pdbx_strand_id
1 'polypeptide(L)'
;MTRQLSFKAQQREVEPHFRSQIDAAESTEDVKKFYERTIFDFLNKAIGDQIEIEPGDVVLDPEEKQGYQVSQRLREDDDFNRMHEESDLPAIMLLLTERALNRHKHLVTKQPDKTEIKIFQVPGPRRN
;
A
#
# COMPACT_ATOMS: atom_id res chain seq x y z
N MET A 1 25.42 10.72 -14.38
CA MET A 1 24.01 10.80 -14.84
C MET A 1 23.23 9.72 -14.10
N THR A 2 22.64 10.06 -12.97
CA THR A 2 21.85 9.13 -12.17
C THR A 2 20.46 9.06 -12.81
N ARG A 3 20.13 7.93 -13.44
CA ARG A 3 18.81 7.69 -14.00
C ARG A 3 17.84 7.57 -12.83
N GLN A 4 17.16 8.66 -12.47
CA GLN A 4 16.03 8.56 -11.53
C GLN A 4 14.99 7.64 -12.17
N LEU A 5 14.73 6.51 -11.54
CA LEU A 5 13.70 5.56 -11.94
C LEU A 5 12.36 6.18 -11.56
N SER A 6 11.60 6.65 -12.55
CA SER A 6 10.27 7.21 -12.31
C SER A 6 9.20 6.22 -12.74
N PHE A 7 8.46 5.70 -11.75
CA PHE A 7 7.36 4.74 -11.96
C PHE A 7 6.00 5.43 -12.17
N LYS A 8 6.01 6.74 -12.48
CA LYS A 8 4.78 7.53 -12.69
C LYS A 8 3.97 7.05 -13.89
N ALA A 9 4.59 6.43 -14.90
CA ALA A 9 3.88 5.86 -16.04
C ALA A 9 3.00 4.68 -15.59
N GLN A 10 3.60 3.72 -14.89
CA GLN A 10 2.94 2.54 -14.32
C GLN A 10 1.85 2.95 -13.34
N GLN A 11 2.13 3.95 -12.50
CA GLN A 11 1.17 4.55 -11.57
C GLN A 11 -0.07 5.09 -12.29
N ARG A 12 0.10 5.85 -13.38
CA ARG A 12 -1.01 6.39 -14.17
C ARG A 12 -1.83 5.32 -14.88
N GLU A 13 -1.25 4.16 -15.17
CA GLU A 13 -1.98 3.03 -15.74
C GLU A 13 -2.84 2.31 -14.70
N VAL A 14 -2.33 2.14 -13.47
CA VAL A 14 -3.07 1.47 -12.39
C VAL A 14 -4.07 2.38 -11.68
N GLU A 15 -3.83 3.70 -11.65
CA GLU A 15 -4.64 4.65 -10.89
C GLU A 15 -6.13 4.69 -11.27
N PRO A 16 -6.54 4.72 -12.56
CA PRO A 16 -7.95 4.77 -12.94
C PRO A 16 -8.70 3.50 -12.51
N HIS A 17 -8.02 2.36 -12.66
CA HIS A 17 -8.56 1.07 -12.26
C HIS A 17 -8.69 0.97 -10.74
N PHE A 18 -7.64 1.37 -10.03
CA PHE A 18 -7.63 1.41 -8.56
C PHE A 18 -8.72 2.31 -8.00
N ARG A 19 -8.89 3.52 -8.55
CA ARG A 19 -9.95 4.43 -8.12
C ARG A 19 -11.33 3.79 -8.28
N SER A 20 -11.58 3.14 -9.42
CA SER A 20 -12.85 2.46 -9.67
C SER A 20 -13.09 1.30 -8.68
N GLN A 21 -12.05 0.51 -8.37
CA GLN A 21 -12.14 -0.55 -7.37
C GLN A 21 -12.43 0.00 -5.97
N ILE A 22 -11.71 1.03 -5.53
CA ILE A 22 -11.88 1.67 -4.23
C ILE A 22 -13.27 2.32 -4.11
N ASP A 23 -13.77 2.95 -5.18
CA ASP A 23 -15.11 3.53 -5.20
C ASP A 23 -16.22 2.46 -5.19
N ALA A 24 -15.96 1.30 -5.81
CA ALA A 24 -16.84 0.13 -5.78
C ALA A 24 -16.76 -0.67 -4.46
N ALA A 25 -15.76 -0.40 -3.60
CA ALA A 25 -15.63 -1.10 -2.33
C ALA A 25 -16.78 -0.77 -1.38
N GLU A 26 -17.50 -1.81 -0.97
CA GLU A 26 -18.64 -1.73 -0.06
C GLU A 26 -18.23 -1.94 1.41
N SER A 27 -17.12 -2.65 1.64
CA SER A 27 -16.59 -2.96 2.97
C SER A 27 -15.09 -2.64 3.09
N THR A 28 -14.61 -2.53 4.33
CA THR A 28 -13.18 -2.33 4.64
C THR A 28 -12.31 -3.49 4.14
N GLU A 29 -12.84 -4.71 4.15
CA GLU A 29 -12.17 -5.90 3.62
C GLU A 29 -11.98 -5.82 2.09
N ASP A 30 -12.95 -5.28 1.35
CA ASP A 30 -12.81 -5.07 -0.09
C ASP A 30 -11.72 -4.05 -0.38
N VAL A 31 -11.65 -2.97 0.39
CA VAL A 31 -10.58 -1.96 0.27
C VAL A 31 -9.20 -2.60 0.45
N LYS A 32 -9.03 -3.49 1.43
CA LYS A 32 -7.76 -4.22 1.65
C LYS A 32 -7.40 -5.10 0.45
N LYS A 33 -8.35 -5.94 -0.01
CA LYS A 33 -8.13 -6.83 -1.16
C LYS A 33 -7.81 -6.07 -2.46
N PHE A 34 -8.52 -4.97 -2.72
CA PHE A 34 -8.27 -4.12 -3.89
C PHE A 34 -6.92 -3.43 -3.81
N TYR A 35 -6.53 -2.95 -2.62
CA TYR A 35 -5.21 -2.38 -2.39
C TYR A 35 -4.12 -3.43 -2.62
N GLU A 36 -4.19 -4.58 -1.95
CA GLU A 36 -3.21 -5.67 -2.07
C GLU A 36 -3.03 -6.11 -3.53
N ARG A 37 -4.12 -6.27 -4.27
CA ARG A 37 -4.06 -6.64 -5.69
C ARG A 37 -3.44 -5.55 -6.55
N THR A 38 -3.77 -4.29 -6.29
CA THR A 38 -3.25 -3.15 -7.06
C THR A 38 -1.78 -2.90 -6.79
N ILE A 39 -1.37 -2.92 -5.52
CA ILE A 39 0.02 -2.70 -5.12
C ILE A 39 0.89 -3.86 -5.63
N PHE A 40 0.39 -5.08 -5.58
CA PHE A 40 1.05 -6.23 -6.19
C PHE A 40 1.26 -6.04 -7.69
N ASP A 41 0.21 -5.69 -8.46
CA ASP A 41 0.32 -5.49 -9.91
C ASP A 41 1.27 -4.33 -10.25
N PHE A 42 1.24 -3.25 -9.46
CA PHE A 42 2.14 -2.12 -9.60
C PHE A 42 3.60 -2.51 -9.34
N LEU A 43 3.88 -3.18 -8.21
CA LEU A 43 5.23 -3.61 -7.84
C LEU A 43 5.75 -4.66 -8.83
N ASN A 44 4.92 -5.61 -9.24
CA ASN A 44 5.30 -6.63 -10.22
C ASN A 44 5.65 -5.98 -11.57
N LYS A 45 4.90 -4.97 -12.02
CA LYS A 45 5.25 -4.20 -13.25
C LYS A 45 6.45 -3.27 -13.10
N ALA A 46 6.68 -2.74 -11.90
CA ALA A 46 7.75 -1.79 -11.64
C ALA A 46 9.10 -2.48 -11.43
N ILE A 47 9.11 -3.53 -10.60
CA ILE A 47 10.30 -4.19 -10.08
C ILE A 47 10.22 -5.72 -10.12
N GLY A 48 9.13 -6.32 -10.61
CA GLY A 48 8.95 -7.78 -10.66
C GLY A 48 9.95 -8.54 -11.54
N ASP A 49 10.63 -7.84 -12.45
CA ASP A 49 11.75 -8.40 -13.23
C ASP A 49 13.03 -8.58 -12.38
N GLN A 50 13.17 -7.87 -11.26
CA GLN A 50 14.35 -7.87 -10.41
C GLN A 50 14.09 -8.49 -9.04
N ILE A 51 12.89 -8.28 -8.49
CA ILE A 51 12.50 -8.66 -7.13
C ILE A 51 11.24 -9.51 -7.22
N GLU A 52 11.25 -10.67 -6.56
CA GLU A 52 10.07 -11.52 -6.46
C GLU A 52 9.07 -10.89 -5.49
N ILE A 53 7.95 -10.39 -6.02
CA ILE A 53 6.84 -9.86 -5.22
C ILE A 53 5.79 -10.95 -5.08
N GLU A 54 5.38 -11.25 -3.85
CA GLU A 54 4.30 -12.19 -3.55
C GLU A 54 3.01 -11.45 -3.10
N PRO A 55 1.81 -12.02 -3.38
CA PRO A 55 0.58 -11.50 -2.83
C PRO A 55 0.58 -11.61 -1.31
N GLY A 56 0.32 -10.49 -0.61
CA GLY A 56 0.41 -10.39 0.84
C GLY A 56 1.76 -9.88 1.36
N ASP A 57 2.73 -9.66 0.48
CA ASP A 57 3.98 -8.98 0.87
C ASP A 57 3.74 -7.51 1.24
N VAL A 58 2.77 -6.86 0.61
CA VAL A 58 2.35 -5.50 0.97
C VAL A 58 0.86 -5.52 1.27
N VAL A 59 0.51 -5.23 2.51
CA VAL A 59 -0.87 -5.21 2.99
C VAL A 59 -1.25 -3.83 3.49
N LEU A 60 -2.50 -3.45 3.28
CA LEU A 60 -3.02 -2.19 3.80
C LEU A 60 -3.19 -2.31 5.32
N ASP A 61 -2.46 -1.50 6.06
CA ASP A 61 -2.54 -1.45 7.51
C ASP A 61 -2.82 -0.02 7.97
N PRO A 62 -4.08 0.32 8.31
CA PRO A 62 -4.44 1.65 8.79
C PRO A 62 -3.86 1.99 10.16
N GLU A 63 -3.30 1.03 10.90
CA GLU A 63 -2.66 1.24 12.19
C GLU A 63 -1.17 1.62 12.04
N GLU A 64 -0.54 1.20 10.93
CA GLU A 64 0.82 1.60 10.61
C GLU A 64 0.92 3.10 10.25
N LYS A 65 2.03 3.74 10.64
CA LYS A 65 2.26 5.18 10.36
C LYS A 65 2.20 5.52 8.87
N GLN A 66 2.62 4.60 8.03
CA GLN A 66 2.63 4.76 6.57
C GLN A 66 1.30 4.31 5.94
N GLY A 67 0.43 3.61 6.70
CA GLY A 67 -0.84 3.09 6.22
C GLY A 67 -0.76 1.73 5.53
N TYR A 68 0.42 1.14 5.46
CA TYR A 68 0.68 -0.16 4.86
C TYR A 68 1.82 -0.85 5.61
N GLN A 69 1.77 -2.18 5.60
CA GLN A 69 2.83 -3.02 6.12
C GLN A 69 3.49 -3.76 4.96
N VAL A 70 4.82 -3.82 5.00
CA VAL A 70 5.65 -4.56 4.05
C VAL A 70 6.23 -5.76 4.78
N SER A 71 6.31 -6.91 4.10
CA SER A 71 6.88 -8.13 4.65
C SER A 71 8.36 -7.96 4.96
N GLN A 72 8.85 -8.77 5.90
CA GLN A 72 10.25 -8.74 6.27
C GLN A 72 11.14 -9.11 5.07
N ARG A 73 10.69 -10.01 4.19
CA ARG A 73 11.43 -10.44 2.99
C ARG A 73 11.76 -9.27 2.07
N LEU A 74 10.75 -8.45 1.72
CA LEU A 74 10.99 -7.25 0.90
C LEU A 74 11.85 -6.21 1.63
N ARG A 75 11.71 -6.09 2.95
CA ARG A 75 12.48 -5.11 3.73
C ARG A 75 13.96 -5.53 3.90
N GLU A 76 14.23 -6.82 3.92
CA GLU A 76 15.59 -7.40 3.98
C GLU A 76 16.24 -7.51 2.59
N ASP A 77 15.49 -7.22 1.52
CA ASP A 77 15.99 -7.25 0.15
C ASP A 77 16.75 -5.96 -0.19
N ASP A 78 18.03 -6.09 -0.53
CA ASP A 78 18.91 -4.96 -0.87
C ASP A 78 18.47 -4.27 -2.17
N ASP A 79 17.96 -5.02 -3.16
CA ASP A 79 17.47 -4.44 -4.42
C ASP A 79 16.20 -3.63 -4.18
N PHE A 80 15.30 -4.10 -3.31
CA PHE A 80 14.13 -3.34 -2.89
C PHE A 80 14.51 -2.04 -2.20
N ASN A 81 15.41 -2.10 -1.20
CA ASN A 81 15.86 -0.90 -0.49
C ASN A 81 16.54 0.10 -1.42
N ARG A 82 17.36 -0.39 -2.35
CA ARG A 82 18.01 0.44 -3.37
C ARG A 82 16.99 1.10 -4.30
N MET A 83 16.00 0.35 -4.80
CA MET A 83 14.90 0.91 -5.58
C MET A 83 14.13 1.94 -4.76
N HIS A 84 13.87 1.66 -3.49
CA HIS A 84 13.13 2.52 -2.60
C HIS A 84 13.86 3.86 -2.33
N GLU A 85 15.19 3.88 -2.28
CA GLU A 85 15.99 5.11 -2.13
C GLU A 85 16.27 5.83 -3.46
N GLU A 86 16.48 5.12 -4.56
CA GLU A 86 16.85 5.69 -5.86
C GLU A 86 15.64 6.10 -6.74
N SER A 87 14.40 5.82 -6.30
CA SER A 87 13.20 6.00 -7.13
C SER A 87 12.02 6.72 -6.44
N ASP A 88 11.01 7.07 -7.24
CA ASP A 88 9.73 7.63 -6.76
C ASP A 88 8.76 6.57 -6.17
N LEU A 89 9.19 5.32 -6.03
CA LEU A 89 8.37 4.19 -5.59
C LEU A 89 7.68 4.43 -4.23
N PRO A 90 8.37 4.84 -3.14
CA PRO A 90 7.71 5.14 -1.86
C PRO A 90 6.64 6.21 -1.95
N ALA A 91 6.86 7.26 -2.76
CA ALA A 91 5.90 8.34 -2.93
C ALA A 91 4.62 7.83 -3.62
N ILE A 92 4.75 6.94 -4.60
CA ILE A 92 3.61 6.31 -5.27
C ILE A 92 2.86 5.36 -4.34
N MET A 93 3.59 4.54 -3.58
CA MET A 93 2.99 3.64 -2.60
C MET A 93 2.17 4.42 -1.58
N LEU A 94 2.71 5.51 -1.02
CA LEU A 94 2.00 6.40 -0.10
C LEU A 94 0.73 6.99 -0.72
N LEU A 95 0.78 7.47 -1.96
CA LEU A 95 -0.40 8.01 -2.66
C LEU A 95 -1.51 6.98 -2.83
N LEU A 96 -1.17 5.74 -3.19
CA LEU A 96 -2.14 4.64 -3.30
C LEU A 96 -2.72 4.28 -1.92
N THR A 97 -1.85 4.20 -0.92
CA THR A 97 -2.23 3.92 0.46
C THR A 97 -3.17 4.98 1.02
N GLU A 98 -2.86 6.26 0.87
CA GLU A 98 -3.71 7.36 1.35
C GLU A 98 -5.12 7.29 0.78
N ARG A 99 -5.27 6.93 -0.51
CA ARG A 99 -6.60 6.74 -1.11
C ARG A 99 -7.36 5.57 -0.49
N ALA A 100 -6.70 4.42 -0.34
CA ALA A 100 -7.32 3.27 0.30
C ALA A 100 -7.69 3.58 1.76
N LEU A 101 -6.80 4.22 2.53
CA LEU A 101 -7.06 4.65 3.90
C LEU A 101 -8.23 5.62 4.01
N ASN A 102 -8.32 6.61 3.12
CA ASN A 102 -9.41 7.56 3.13
C ASN A 102 -10.76 6.87 2.89
N ARG A 103 -10.82 5.93 1.93
CA ARG A 103 -12.01 5.11 1.73
C ARG A 103 -12.31 4.22 2.93
N HIS A 104 -11.30 3.55 3.47
CA HIS A 104 -11.42 2.70 4.66
C HIS A 104 -12.00 3.49 5.84
N LYS A 105 -11.44 4.66 6.16
CA LYS A 105 -11.94 5.57 7.21
C LYS A 105 -13.37 6.03 6.95
N HIS A 106 -13.71 6.31 5.70
CA HIS A 106 -15.07 6.68 5.32
C HIS A 106 -16.06 5.54 5.57
N LEU A 107 -15.69 4.31 5.20
CA LEU A 107 -16.53 3.12 5.41
C LEU A 107 -16.71 2.79 6.89
N VAL A 108 -15.63 2.85 7.69
CA VAL A 108 -15.69 2.66 9.15
C VAL A 108 -16.62 3.69 9.81
N THR A 109 -16.50 4.96 9.42
CA THR A 109 -17.35 6.04 9.96
C THR A 109 -18.82 5.88 9.55
N LYS A 110 -19.11 5.35 8.36
CA LYS A 110 -20.46 5.25 7.80
C LYS A 110 -21.19 3.96 8.21
N GLN A 111 -20.45 2.90 8.56
CA GLN A 111 -20.99 1.62 9.04
C GLN A 111 -20.34 1.25 10.39
N PRO A 112 -20.75 1.89 11.50
CA PRO A 112 -20.24 1.54 12.83
C PRO A 112 -20.65 0.13 13.28
N ASP A 113 -21.74 -0.42 12.73
CA ASP A 113 -22.39 -1.67 13.17
C ASP A 113 -21.62 -2.99 12.89
N LYS A 114 -20.50 -2.95 12.16
CA LYS A 114 -19.74 -4.18 11.81
C LYS A 114 -18.27 -4.19 12.18
N THR A 115 -17.76 -3.16 12.86
CA THR A 115 -16.32 -3.07 13.16
C THR A 115 -16.03 -2.94 14.66
N GLU A 116 -16.81 -3.64 15.48
CA GLU A 116 -16.24 -4.20 16.71
C GLU A 116 -15.50 -5.47 16.30
N ILE A 117 -14.17 -5.45 16.38
CA ILE A 117 -13.27 -6.55 16.81
C ILE A 117 -11.87 -6.18 16.33
N LYS A 118 -11.00 -5.90 17.33
CA LYS A 118 -9.55 -5.68 17.26
C LYS A 118 -9.10 -4.29 16.79
N ILE A 119 -9.48 -3.28 17.55
CA ILE A 119 -8.64 -2.10 17.77
C ILE A 119 -7.53 -2.54 18.73
N PHE A 120 -6.45 -3.14 18.21
CA PHE A 120 -5.29 -3.51 19.02
C PHE A 120 -4.37 -2.28 19.09
N GLN A 121 -4.48 -1.54 20.19
CA GLN A 121 -3.49 -0.53 20.58
C GLN A 121 -2.06 -1.07 20.41
N VAL A 122 -1.29 -0.49 19.49
CA VAL A 122 0.17 -0.56 19.55
C VAL A 122 0.68 0.81 20.05
N PRO A 123 1.17 0.90 21.30
CA PRO A 123 1.71 2.14 21.84
C PRO A 123 3.04 2.45 21.14
N GLY A 124 3.09 3.54 20.38
CA GLY A 124 4.33 4.03 19.78
C GLY A 124 5.40 4.29 20.86
N PRO A 125 6.69 3.96 20.62
CA PRO A 125 7.71 4.14 21.63
C PRO A 125 7.95 5.63 21.84
N ARG A 126 7.70 6.09 23.07
CA ARG A 126 8.20 7.38 23.56
C ARG A 126 9.72 7.27 23.61
N ARG A 127 10.40 7.98 22.71
CA ARG A 127 11.85 8.21 22.82
C ARG A 127 12.09 9.20 23.96
N ASN A 128 12.94 8.76 24.89
CA ASN A 128 13.47 9.49 26.05
C ASN A 128 14.36 10.66 25.62
#